data_AF-A0AAW5WYS4-F1
#
_entry.id   AF-A0AAW5WYS4-F1
#
_cell.length_a   1.000
_cell.length_b   1.000
_cell.length_c   1.000
_cell.angle_alpha   90.00
_cell.angle_beta   90.00
_cell.angle_gamma   90.00
#
_symmetry.space_group_name_H-M   'P 1'
#
loop_
_entity.id
_entity.type
_entity.pdbx_description
1 polymer ?
#
loop_
_entity_poly.entity_id
_entity_poly.type
_entity_poly.pdbx_seq_one_letter_code
_entity_poly.pdbx_strand_id
1 'polypeptide(L)'
;MTANHQANLPTATEFQVWDKDKIREYIPHHDALKKYITINSDYEVQPSMIVLFDFSSEPIATKYKSVIFDTQAGIILTTKNSRQLFNSLSKNSTLGLKYQNKLREQLGLKRKHVFALGNYAYFSLNGFSQINTSWLALHQFSDFIQLAETEAQASTIQLNSTQYLFKFSSCAPQIQKRLHESITLNQELKQTAINFQRELGLNQTINNNLLTEEERLFKLQMANKPSLASLIKQVQNDDFEQYSFFMKSQTGMIWTKNDHQTGLSFTKRNNLMF
;
A
#
# COMPACT_ATOMS: atom_id res chain seq x y z
N MET A 1 16.31 24.09 4.02
CA MET A 1 17.39 23.12 3.75
C MET A 1 16.72 21.86 3.20
N THR A 2 16.80 21.63 1.89
CA THR A 2 16.25 20.43 1.24
C THR A 2 17.10 19.24 1.67
N ALA A 3 16.48 18.27 2.36
CA ALA A 3 17.15 17.01 2.65
C ALA A 3 17.51 16.36 1.30
N ASN A 4 18.80 16.23 1.00
CA ASN A 4 19.25 15.44 -0.14
C ASN A 4 18.84 13.99 0.14
N HIS A 5 17.74 13.53 -0.46
CA HIS A 5 17.33 12.14 -0.41
C HIS A 5 18.32 11.32 -1.23
N GLN A 6 19.35 10.81 -0.55
CA GLN A 6 20.33 9.91 -1.16
C GLN A 6 19.67 8.55 -1.40
N ALA A 7 19.77 8.04 -2.63
CA ALA A 7 19.23 6.76 -3.05
C ALA A 7 20.34 5.84 -3.58
N ASN A 8 20.29 4.55 -3.28
CA ASN A 8 21.22 3.55 -3.82
C ASN A 8 20.81 3.13 -5.24
N LEU A 9 20.70 4.10 -6.15
CA LEU A 9 20.27 3.90 -7.53
C LEU A 9 21.27 4.51 -8.54
N PRO A 10 21.37 3.93 -9.75
CA PRO A 10 22.24 4.44 -10.80
C PRO A 10 21.78 5.81 -11.30
N THR A 11 22.68 6.81 -11.31
CA THR A 11 22.35 8.19 -11.71
C THR A 11 22.59 8.50 -13.19
N ALA A 12 23.26 7.60 -13.93
CA ALA A 12 23.53 7.82 -15.36
C ALA A 12 22.21 7.89 -16.15
N THR A 13 22.15 8.78 -17.15
CA THR A 13 20.93 9.14 -17.89
C THR A 13 20.20 7.93 -18.49
N GLU A 14 20.95 6.92 -18.95
CA GLU A 14 20.39 5.69 -19.52
C GLU A 14 19.53 4.88 -18.52
N PHE A 15 19.79 5.04 -17.21
CA PHE A 15 19.10 4.36 -16.10
C PHE A 15 18.07 5.24 -15.41
N GLN A 16 17.67 6.36 -16.02
CA GLN A 16 16.63 7.23 -15.44
C GLN A 16 15.22 6.80 -15.84
N VAL A 17 15.06 5.99 -16.88
CA VAL A 17 13.75 5.54 -17.37
C VAL A 17 13.67 4.01 -17.34
N TRP A 18 12.67 3.48 -16.65
CA TRP A 18 12.49 2.05 -16.42
C TRP A 18 11.09 1.58 -16.82
N ASP A 19 11.04 0.44 -17.48
CA ASP A 19 9.85 -0.35 -17.77
C ASP A 19 10.22 -1.84 -17.68
N LYS A 20 9.25 -2.74 -17.89
CA LYS A 20 9.50 -4.18 -17.78
C LYS A 20 10.52 -4.71 -18.79
N ASP A 21 10.58 -4.12 -19.99
CA ASP A 21 11.44 -4.61 -21.06
C ASP A 21 12.89 -4.19 -20.80
N LYS A 22 13.12 -2.93 -20.42
CA LYS A 22 14.42 -2.45 -19.94
C LYS A 22 14.91 -3.20 -18.72
N ILE A 23 14.02 -3.53 -17.78
CA ILE A 23 14.39 -4.33 -16.61
C ILE A 23 14.90 -5.72 -17.04
N ARG A 24 14.23 -6.37 -18.00
CA ARG A 24 14.65 -7.68 -18.54
C ARG A 24 15.97 -7.61 -19.28
N GLU A 25 16.19 -6.54 -20.03
CA GLU A 25 17.41 -6.32 -20.77
C GLU A 25 18.58 -6.00 -19.83
N TYR A 26 18.42 -5.01 -18.95
CA TYR A 26 19.54 -4.44 -18.22
C TYR A 26 19.97 -5.28 -17.02
N ILE A 27 19.03 -5.83 -16.24
CA ILE A 27 19.37 -6.53 -14.98
C ILE A 27 20.32 -7.71 -15.20
N PRO A 28 20.12 -8.60 -16.21
CA PRO A 28 21.00 -9.74 -16.40
C PRO A 28 22.32 -9.38 -17.11
N HIS A 29 22.33 -8.33 -17.94
CA HIS A 29 23.40 -8.11 -18.92
C HIS A 29 24.26 -6.86 -18.64
N HIS A 30 23.82 -5.94 -17.79
CA HIS A 30 24.49 -4.65 -17.62
C HIS A 30 25.42 -4.63 -16.39
N ASP A 31 26.74 -4.74 -16.60
CA ASP A 31 27.73 -4.81 -15.53
C ASP A 31 27.69 -3.61 -14.57
N ALA A 32 27.44 -2.40 -15.10
CA ALA A 32 27.33 -1.19 -14.28
C ALA A 32 26.21 -1.24 -13.21
N LEU A 33 25.19 -2.09 -13.41
CA LEU A 33 24.08 -2.24 -12.46
C LEU A 33 24.38 -3.20 -11.32
N LYS A 34 25.37 -4.10 -11.47
CA LYS A 34 25.65 -5.18 -10.50
C LYS A 34 25.85 -4.66 -9.07
N LYS A 35 26.47 -3.49 -8.91
CA LYS A 35 26.69 -2.86 -7.60
C LYS A 35 25.43 -2.30 -6.93
N TYR A 36 24.36 -2.09 -7.69
CA TYR A 36 23.07 -1.63 -7.18
C TYR A 36 22.07 -2.78 -7.01
N ILE A 37 22.39 -3.99 -7.50
CA ILE A 37 21.50 -5.13 -7.45
C ILE A 37 21.72 -5.93 -6.17
N THR A 38 20.64 -6.13 -5.42
CA THR A 38 20.62 -6.93 -4.20
C THR A 38 19.67 -8.12 -4.38
N ILE A 39 20.13 -9.35 -4.11
CA ILE A 39 19.23 -10.51 -4.06
C ILE A 39 18.71 -10.64 -2.63
N ASN A 40 17.39 -10.48 -2.44
CA ASN A 40 16.77 -10.58 -1.12
C ASN A 40 15.41 -11.30 -1.19
N SER A 41 15.41 -12.59 -0.88
CA SER A 41 14.16 -13.38 -0.86
C SER A 41 13.31 -13.12 0.39
N ASP A 42 13.89 -12.57 1.45
CA ASP A 42 13.19 -12.27 2.70
C ASP A 42 12.65 -10.85 2.76
N TYR A 43 12.81 -10.08 1.68
CA TYR A 43 12.33 -8.70 1.58
C TYR A 43 10.87 -8.56 2.06
N GLU A 44 10.66 -7.51 2.84
CA GLU A 44 9.35 -7.03 3.28
C GLU A 44 9.15 -5.61 2.74
N VAL A 45 7.91 -5.24 2.43
CA VAL A 45 7.60 -3.90 1.91
C VAL A 45 7.94 -2.85 2.98
N GLN A 46 8.86 -1.94 2.65
CA GLN A 46 9.33 -0.88 3.53
C GLN A 46 9.06 0.52 2.95
N PRO A 47 9.05 1.58 3.77
CA PRO A 47 8.90 2.95 3.29
C PRO A 47 9.92 3.40 2.24
N SER A 48 11.09 2.77 2.19
CA SER A 48 12.14 3.00 1.20
C SER A 48 11.80 2.48 -0.20
N MET A 49 10.81 1.59 -0.31
CA MET A 49 10.31 1.11 -1.61
C MET A 49 9.86 2.30 -2.45
N ILE A 50 10.26 2.31 -3.71
CA ILE A 50 9.81 3.24 -4.74
C ILE A 50 8.77 2.55 -5.61
N VAL A 51 9.15 1.45 -6.27
CA VAL A 51 8.27 0.72 -7.18
C VAL A 51 8.58 -0.78 -7.09
N LEU A 52 7.56 -1.59 -7.32
CA LEU A 52 7.67 -3.03 -7.50
C LEU A 52 7.11 -3.36 -8.87
N PHE A 53 7.92 -3.99 -9.71
CA PHE A 53 7.48 -4.60 -10.94
C PHE A 53 7.19 -6.08 -10.73
N ASP A 54 5.97 -6.49 -11.10
CA ASP A 54 5.59 -7.90 -11.06
C ASP A 54 6.12 -8.65 -12.28
N PHE A 55 6.85 -9.73 -12.02
CA PHE A 55 7.38 -10.67 -13.01
C PHE A 55 6.90 -12.10 -12.71
N SER A 56 5.73 -12.24 -12.07
CA SER A 56 5.22 -13.56 -11.67
C SER A 56 4.95 -14.49 -12.85
N SER A 57 4.45 -13.96 -13.97
CA SER A 57 4.19 -14.74 -15.20
C SER A 57 5.45 -15.07 -15.97
N GLU A 58 6.44 -14.17 -15.95
CA GLU A 58 7.69 -14.27 -16.70
C GLU A 58 8.87 -13.84 -15.81
N PRO A 59 9.34 -14.75 -14.92
CA PRO A 59 10.36 -14.42 -13.93
C PRO A 59 11.71 -14.05 -14.53
N ILE A 60 12.37 -13.02 -13.96
CA ILE A 60 13.73 -12.64 -14.33
C ILE A 60 14.70 -13.77 -13.97
N ALA A 61 15.59 -14.11 -14.90
CA ALA A 61 16.51 -15.23 -14.78
C ALA A 61 15.82 -16.54 -14.36
N THR A 62 14.58 -16.76 -14.82
CA THR A 62 13.71 -17.91 -14.51
C THR A 62 13.36 -18.10 -13.03
N LYS A 63 13.76 -17.17 -12.15
CA LYS A 63 13.67 -17.34 -10.69
C LYS A 63 12.99 -16.18 -9.97
N TYR A 64 13.28 -14.94 -10.36
CA TYR A 64 12.86 -13.76 -9.60
C TYR A 64 11.51 -13.25 -10.10
N LYS A 65 10.50 -13.31 -9.22
CA LYS A 65 9.10 -12.99 -9.54
C LYS A 65 8.77 -11.52 -9.30
N SER A 66 9.66 -10.76 -8.69
CA SER A 66 9.51 -9.33 -8.50
C SER A 66 10.86 -8.63 -8.54
N VAL A 67 10.85 -7.44 -9.14
CA VAL A 67 11.98 -6.51 -9.15
C VAL A 67 11.51 -5.25 -8.43
N ILE A 68 12.24 -4.83 -7.41
CA ILE A 68 11.85 -3.72 -6.53
C ILE A 68 12.93 -2.66 -6.58
N PHE A 69 12.55 -1.42 -6.82
CA PHE A 69 13.44 -0.28 -6.66
C PHE A 69 13.22 0.27 -5.26
N ASP A 70 14.30 0.41 -4.52
CA ASP A 70 14.32 0.82 -3.13
C ASP A 70 15.41 1.88 -2.91
N THR A 71 15.09 2.95 -2.19
CA THR A 71 16.04 4.05 -1.97
C THR A 71 17.26 3.62 -1.16
N GLN A 72 17.17 2.60 -0.30
CA GLN A 72 18.27 2.17 0.56
C GLN A 72 19.00 0.95 -0.02
N ALA A 73 18.25 -0.07 -0.42
CA ALA A 73 18.79 -1.34 -0.88
C ALA A 73 19.07 -1.42 -2.38
N GLY A 74 18.67 -0.40 -3.14
CA GLY A 74 18.84 -0.32 -4.59
C GLY A 74 17.82 -1.17 -5.35
N ILE A 75 18.28 -1.94 -6.32
CA ILE A 75 17.44 -2.80 -7.16
C ILE A 75 17.39 -4.20 -6.54
N ILE A 76 16.28 -4.56 -5.90
CA ILE A 76 16.12 -5.84 -5.26
C ILE A 76 15.51 -6.86 -6.22
N LEU A 77 16.12 -8.05 -6.27
CA LEU A 77 15.57 -9.25 -6.90
C LEU A 77 15.06 -10.21 -5.83
N THR A 78 13.79 -10.62 -5.94
CA THR A 78 13.17 -11.52 -4.97
C THR A 78 12.36 -12.64 -5.64
N THR A 79 12.31 -13.79 -4.97
CA THR A 79 11.51 -14.95 -5.38
C THR A 79 10.04 -14.81 -4.99
N LYS A 80 9.71 -13.88 -4.08
CA LYS A 80 8.34 -13.56 -3.70
C LYS A 80 7.64 -12.81 -4.83
N ASN A 81 6.37 -13.12 -5.09
CA ASN A 81 5.53 -12.30 -5.96
C ASN A 81 4.93 -11.10 -5.21
N SER A 82 4.35 -10.17 -5.96
CA SER A 82 3.72 -8.97 -5.38
C SER A 82 2.65 -9.31 -4.33
N ARG A 83 1.87 -10.39 -4.54
CA ARG A 83 0.82 -10.79 -3.60
C ARG A 83 1.40 -11.29 -2.28
N GLN A 84 2.46 -12.11 -2.31
CA GLN A 84 3.15 -12.58 -1.11
C GLN A 84 3.73 -11.42 -0.31
N LEU A 85 4.33 -10.44 -0.98
CA LEU A 85 4.92 -9.24 -0.37
C LEU A 85 3.85 -8.39 0.35
N PHE A 86 2.75 -8.08 -0.33
CA PHE A 86 1.66 -7.28 0.25
C PHE A 86 0.79 -8.04 1.24
N ASN A 87 0.71 -9.38 1.14
CA ASN A 87 0.11 -10.21 2.19
C ASN A 87 0.93 -10.15 3.49
N SER A 88 2.26 -10.13 3.40
CA SER A 88 3.12 -9.93 4.58
C SER A 88 2.85 -8.59 5.25
N LEU A 89 2.82 -7.51 4.44
CA LEU A 89 2.48 -6.16 4.93
C LEU A 89 1.08 -6.12 5.57
N SER A 90 0.11 -6.81 4.95
CA SER A 90 -1.28 -6.87 5.44
C SER A 90 -1.38 -7.56 6.80
N LYS A 91 -0.63 -8.64 7.03
CA LYS A 91 -0.62 -9.35 8.32
C LYS A 91 -0.15 -8.43 9.45
N ASN A 92 0.89 -7.64 9.21
CA ASN A 92 1.44 -6.69 10.17
C ASN A 92 0.51 -5.48 10.43
N SER A 93 -0.49 -5.24 9.59
CA SER A 93 -1.45 -4.13 9.71
C SER A 93 -2.90 -4.60 9.54
N THR A 94 -3.26 -5.74 10.14
CA THR A 94 -4.60 -6.35 9.97
C THR A 94 -5.72 -5.40 10.38
N LEU A 95 -5.59 -4.72 11.53
CA LEU A 95 -6.56 -3.72 11.98
C LEU A 95 -6.58 -2.49 11.06
N GLY A 96 -5.41 -1.99 10.64
CA GLY A 96 -5.31 -0.88 9.69
C GLY A 96 -6.00 -1.19 8.36
N LEU A 97 -5.90 -2.44 7.88
CA LEU A 97 -6.61 -2.91 6.69
C LEU A 97 -8.12 -2.97 6.88
N LYS A 98 -8.62 -3.36 8.05
CA LYS A 98 -10.06 -3.29 8.34
C LYS A 98 -10.57 -1.85 8.36
N TYR A 99 -9.84 -0.93 9.03
CA TYR A 99 -10.22 0.47 9.08
C TYR A 99 -10.22 1.15 7.71
N GLN A 100 -9.17 0.95 6.90
CA GLN A 100 -9.14 1.53 5.56
C GLN A 100 -10.27 0.96 4.68
N ASN A 101 -10.62 -0.32 4.83
CA ASN A 101 -11.71 -0.93 4.06
C ASN A 101 -13.07 -0.32 4.44
N LYS A 102 -13.32 -0.07 5.74
CA LYS A 102 -14.55 0.54 6.21
C LYS A 102 -14.67 2.00 5.77
N LEU A 103 -13.59 2.77 5.91
CA LEU A 103 -13.56 4.16 5.46
C LEU A 103 -13.76 4.26 3.95
N ARG A 104 -13.12 3.39 3.17
CA ARG A 104 -13.31 3.26 1.73
C ARG A 104 -14.77 3.02 1.36
N GLU A 105 -15.47 2.14 2.07
CA GLU A 105 -16.90 1.86 1.84
C GLU A 105 -17.78 3.08 2.12
N GLN A 106 -17.50 3.80 3.20
CA GLN A 106 -18.22 5.03 3.55
C GLN A 106 -17.98 6.16 2.53
N LEU A 107 -16.80 6.21 1.92
CA LEU A 107 -16.48 7.10 0.81
C LEU A 107 -17.09 6.65 -0.53
N GLY A 108 -17.80 5.52 -0.58
CA GLY A 108 -18.40 4.97 -1.80
C GLY A 108 -17.37 4.41 -2.80
N LEU A 109 -16.12 4.21 -2.37
CA LEU A 109 -15.03 3.77 -3.24
C LEU A 109 -15.11 2.25 -3.44
N LYS A 110 -15.42 1.78 -4.65
CA LYS A 110 -15.69 0.35 -4.89
C LYS A 110 -14.45 -0.52 -5.01
N ARG A 111 -13.32 0.03 -5.46
CA ARG A 111 -12.13 -0.74 -5.83
C ARG A 111 -11.03 -0.60 -4.78
N LYS A 112 -10.24 -1.67 -4.61
CA LYS A 112 -9.11 -1.74 -3.67
C LYS A 112 -7.81 -1.57 -4.43
N HIS A 113 -7.38 -0.32 -4.60
CA HIS A 113 -6.15 0.03 -5.30
C HIS A 113 -5.03 0.52 -4.38
N VAL A 114 -5.30 0.81 -3.12
CA VAL A 114 -4.28 1.36 -2.22
C VAL A 114 -4.21 0.59 -0.92
N PHE A 115 -2.98 0.39 -0.46
CA PHE A 115 -2.69 0.07 0.92
C PHE A 115 -2.33 1.37 1.64
N ALA A 116 -3.31 1.97 2.32
CA ALA A 116 -3.17 3.27 2.97
C ALA A 116 -2.59 3.16 4.39
N LEU A 117 -1.54 3.94 4.67
CA LEU A 117 -0.86 4.00 5.98
C LEU A 117 -0.70 5.45 6.49
N GLY A 118 -1.40 6.40 5.87
CA GLY A 118 -1.36 7.82 6.23
C GLY A 118 -0.11 8.52 5.70
N ASN A 119 1.05 8.27 6.31
CA ASN A 119 2.31 8.87 5.85
C ASN A 119 2.92 8.17 4.63
N TYR A 120 2.51 6.93 4.40
CA TYR A 120 2.90 6.10 3.27
C TYR A 120 1.64 5.57 2.60
N ALA A 121 1.71 5.36 1.29
CA ALA A 121 0.62 4.72 0.56
C ALA A 121 1.19 3.92 -0.60
N TYR A 122 0.76 2.67 -0.73
CA TYR A 122 1.19 1.80 -1.82
C TYR A 122 0.02 1.59 -2.78
N PHE A 123 0.17 2.04 -4.01
CA PHE A 123 -0.83 1.97 -5.06
C PHE A 123 -0.58 0.78 -5.98
N SER A 124 -1.64 0.03 -6.24
CA SER A 124 -1.67 -1.17 -7.07
C SER A 124 -2.25 -0.83 -8.44
N LEU A 125 -1.51 -1.15 -9.51
CA LEU A 125 -1.92 -0.81 -10.87
C LEU A 125 -3.14 -1.60 -11.37
N ASN A 126 -3.39 -2.79 -10.80
CA ASN A 126 -4.56 -3.60 -11.14
C ASN A 126 -5.49 -3.94 -9.97
N GLY A 127 -5.24 -3.35 -8.80
CA GLY A 127 -5.94 -3.66 -7.57
C GLY A 127 -5.40 -4.94 -6.92
N PHE A 128 -5.50 -5.04 -5.60
CA PHE A 128 -4.69 -6.00 -4.85
C PHE A 128 -5.44 -7.20 -4.26
N SER A 129 -6.71 -7.37 -4.60
CA SER A 129 -7.52 -8.47 -4.06
C SER A 129 -7.27 -9.83 -4.72
N GLN A 130 -6.92 -9.86 -6.02
CA GLN A 130 -7.02 -11.11 -6.79
C GLN A 130 -5.79 -11.49 -7.63
N ILE A 131 -4.99 -10.52 -8.07
CA ILE A 131 -3.94 -10.76 -9.07
C ILE A 131 -2.59 -10.22 -8.62
N ASN A 132 -1.52 -10.81 -9.16
CA ASN A 132 -0.20 -10.20 -9.08
C ASN A 132 -0.16 -8.96 -9.97
N THR A 133 0.51 -7.91 -9.51
CA THR A 133 0.49 -6.61 -10.15
C THR A 133 1.66 -5.78 -9.66
N SER A 134 2.09 -4.83 -10.49
CA SER A 134 3.10 -3.86 -10.10
C SER A 134 2.51 -2.83 -9.13
N TRP A 135 3.35 -2.29 -8.27
CA TRP A 135 2.99 -1.34 -7.22
C TRP A 135 3.89 -0.13 -7.21
N LEU A 136 3.32 0.99 -6.78
CA LEU A 136 3.98 2.28 -6.62
C LEU A 136 3.86 2.73 -5.18
N ALA A 137 4.96 3.14 -4.57
CA ALA A 137 4.95 3.79 -3.27
C ALA A 137 4.70 5.29 -3.48
N LEU A 138 3.44 5.73 -3.39
CA LEU A 138 3.01 7.08 -3.79
C LEU A 138 3.79 8.21 -3.09
N HIS A 139 4.30 7.99 -1.88
CA HIS A 139 5.11 8.96 -1.16
C HIS A 139 6.51 9.20 -1.75
N GLN A 140 6.95 8.38 -2.73
CA GLN A 140 8.22 8.53 -3.44
C GLN A 140 8.08 9.24 -4.81
N PHE A 141 6.87 9.63 -5.21
CA PHE A 141 6.61 10.23 -6.50
C PHE A 141 6.27 11.72 -6.37
N SER A 142 6.46 12.47 -7.46
CA SER A 142 5.92 13.82 -7.62
C SER A 142 4.78 13.86 -8.63
N ASP A 143 4.77 12.92 -9.59
CA ASP A 143 3.79 12.94 -10.66
C ASP A 143 3.39 11.54 -11.15
N PHE A 144 2.19 11.46 -11.70
CA PHE A 144 1.63 10.27 -12.33
C PHE A 144 0.69 10.67 -13.48
N ILE A 145 0.96 10.13 -14.65
CA ILE A 145 0.25 10.43 -15.89
C ILE A 145 -0.25 9.12 -16.52
N GLN A 146 -1.54 9.07 -16.80
CA GLN A 146 -2.11 8.05 -17.69
C GLN A 146 -1.84 8.44 -19.16
N LEU A 147 -1.08 7.61 -19.88
CA LEU A 147 -0.69 7.84 -21.28
C LEU A 147 -1.72 7.28 -22.27
N ALA A 148 -2.29 6.11 -21.95
CA ALA A 148 -3.33 5.45 -22.73
C ALA A 148 -4.30 4.70 -21.79
N GLU A 149 -5.27 3.96 -22.34
CA GLU A 149 -6.28 3.27 -21.53
C GLU A 149 -5.67 2.34 -20.47
N THR A 150 -4.58 1.65 -20.81
CA THR A 150 -3.89 0.69 -19.94
C THR A 150 -2.41 1.00 -19.74
N GLU A 151 -1.99 2.23 -20.08
CA GLU A 151 -0.59 2.66 -19.96
C GLU A 151 -0.48 3.88 -19.06
N ALA A 152 0.54 3.89 -18.22
CA ALA A 152 0.81 4.99 -17.31
C ALA A 152 2.31 5.16 -17.09
N GLN A 153 2.68 6.35 -16.61
CA GLN A 153 4.02 6.64 -16.14
C GLN A 153 3.98 7.40 -14.82
N ALA A 154 5.02 7.24 -14.02
CA ALA A 154 5.16 7.91 -12.74
C ALA A 154 6.59 8.43 -12.59
N SER A 155 6.72 9.70 -12.21
CA SER A 155 8.00 10.38 -12.00
C SER A 155 8.28 10.49 -10.51
N THR A 156 9.46 10.05 -10.09
CA THR A 156 9.84 10.13 -8.68
C THR A 156 9.97 11.59 -8.24
N ILE A 157 9.95 11.78 -6.93
CA ILE A 157 10.58 12.94 -6.31
C ILE A 157 12.09 12.96 -6.67
N GLN A 158 12.81 14.07 -6.50
CA GLN A 158 14.25 14.06 -6.77
C GLN A 158 14.99 13.15 -5.77
N LEU A 159 15.74 12.18 -6.31
CA LEU A 159 16.56 11.22 -5.58
C LEU A 159 18.00 11.31 -6.16
N ASN A 160 19.00 11.64 -5.35
CA ASN A 160 20.35 11.99 -5.84
C ASN A 160 20.37 13.10 -6.91
N SER A 161 19.54 14.14 -6.75
CA SER A 161 19.34 15.18 -7.79
C SER A 161 18.88 14.63 -9.16
N THR A 162 18.43 13.37 -9.19
CA THR A 162 17.95 12.67 -10.38
C THR A 162 16.47 12.36 -10.19
N GLN A 163 15.67 12.58 -11.23
CA GLN A 163 14.29 12.12 -11.26
C GLN A 163 14.21 10.85 -12.10
N TYR A 164 13.66 9.79 -11.53
CA TYR A 164 13.45 8.53 -12.22
C TYR A 164 12.03 8.48 -12.77
N LEU A 165 11.88 7.95 -13.98
CA LEU A 165 10.60 7.74 -14.65
C LEU A 165 10.33 6.24 -14.75
N PHE A 166 9.19 5.81 -14.22
CA PHE A 166 8.74 4.43 -14.32
C PHE A 166 7.52 4.35 -15.23
N LYS A 167 7.57 3.49 -16.24
CA LYS A 167 6.49 3.27 -17.20
C LYS A 167 5.87 1.90 -17.00
N PHE A 168 4.57 1.83 -17.21
CA PHE A 168 3.76 0.66 -16.97
C PHE A 168 2.80 0.42 -18.12
N SER A 169 2.72 -0.83 -18.55
CA SER A 169 1.70 -1.36 -19.44
C SER A 169 0.74 -2.27 -18.68
N SER A 170 -0.41 -2.58 -19.28
CA SER A 170 -1.44 -3.45 -18.68
C SER A 170 -1.94 -2.96 -17.30
N CYS A 171 -2.05 -1.65 -17.14
CA CYS A 171 -2.72 -1.01 -15.99
C CYS A 171 -4.23 -1.19 -16.11
N ALA A 172 -4.94 -1.11 -14.98
CA ALA A 172 -6.38 -1.16 -15.01
C ALA A 172 -6.97 0.11 -15.63
N PRO A 173 -8.10 0.02 -16.36
CA PRO A 173 -8.69 1.17 -17.03
C PRO A 173 -9.11 2.26 -16.03
N GLN A 174 -9.05 3.53 -16.45
CA GLN A 174 -9.29 4.70 -15.60
C GLN A 174 -8.32 4.78 -14.41
N ILE A 175 -7.04 4.41 -14.61
CA ILE A 175 -6.05 4.36 -13.54
C ILE A 175 -5.84 5.72 -12.87
N GLN A 176 -5.96 6.82 -13.62
CA GLN A 176 -5.88 8.18 -13.06
C GLN A 176 -6.97 8.43 -12.02
N LYS A 177 -8.22 8.05 -12.32
CA LYS A 177 -9.33 8.16 -11.36
C LYS A 177 -9.06 7.33 -10.10
N ARG A 178 -8.61 6.08 -10.29
CA ARG A 178 -8.30 5.15 -9.18
C ARG A 178 -7.16 5.66 -8.31
N LEU A 179 -6.18 6.34 -8.90
CA LEU A 179 -5.10 7.01 -8.17
C LEU A 179 -5.66 8.13 -7.30
N HIS A 180 -6.51 9.01 -7.84
CA HIS A 180 -7.13 10.08 -7.04
C HIS A 180 -7.96 9.51 -5.88
N GLU A 181 -8.81 8.51 -6.14
CA GLU A 181 -9.57 7.81 -5.09
C GLU A 181 -8.65 7.23 -3.99
N SER A 182 -7.48 6.71 -4.39
CA SER A 182 -6.48 6.15 -3.49
C SER A 182 -5.79 7.20 -2.63
N ILE A 183 -5.44 8.34 -3.21
CA ILE A 183 -4.84 9.49 -2.50
C ILE A 183 -5.86 10.04 -1.49
N THR A 184 -7.11 10.25 -1.92
CA THR A 184 -8.20 10.71 -1.05
C THR A 184 -8.41 9.77 0.13
N LEU A 185 -8.49 8.44 -0.11
CA LEU A 185 -8.64 7.47 0.98
C LEU A 185 -7.49 7.55 2.00
N ASN A 186 -6.25 7.67 1.52
CA ASN A 186 -5.10 7.76 2.41
C ASN A 186 -5.08 9.06 3.23
N GLN A 187 -5.46 10.19 2.62
CA GLN A 187 -5.56 11.47 3.30
C GLN A 187 -6.67 11.49 4.35
N GLU A 188 -7.86 10.98 4.04
CA GLU A 188 -8.95 10.86 5.02
C GLU A 188 -8.52 9.96 6.19
N LEU A 189 -7.85 8.83 5.90
CA LEU A 189 -7.29 7.97 6.95
C LEU A 189 -6.31 8.72 7.86
N LYS A 190 -5.39 9.49 7.26
CA LYS A 190 -4.42 10.31 7.99
C LYS A 190 -5.11 11.36 8.84
N GLN A 191 -6.09 12.07 8.29
CA GLN A 191 -6.81 13.14 8.99
C GLN A 191 -7.61 12.59 10.17
N THR A 192 -8.27 11.45 9.99
CA THR A 192 -9.00 10.76 11.06
C THR A 192 -8.06 10.33 12.19
N ALA A 193 -6.85 9.88 11.88
CA ALA A 193 -5.83 9.56 12.88
C ALA A 193 -5.31 10.81 13.62
N ILE A 194 -5.03 11.90 12.90
CA ILE A 194 -4.58 13.17 13.48
C ILE A 194 -5.65 13.75 14.42
N ASN A 195 -6.92 13.74 14.00
CA ASN A 195 -8.02 14.25 14.84
C ASN A 195 -8.14 13.47 16.14
N PHE A 196 -8.06 12.13 16.07
CA PHE A 196 -8.07 11.29 17.26
C PHE A 196 -6.89 11.56 18.19
N GLN A 197 -5.68 11.76 17.65
CA GLN A 197 -4.52 12.13 18.46
C GLN A 197 -4.70 13.48 19.16
N ARG A 198 -5.26 14.48 18.46
CA ARG A 198 -5.57 15.79 19.06
C ARG A 198 -6.61 15.68 20.16
N GLU A 199 -7.64 14.85 19.98
CA GLU A 199 -8.63 14.56 21.03
C GLU A 199 -7.97 13.95 22.29
N LEU A 200 -6.85 13.24 22.13
CA LEU A 200 -6.03 12.70 23.22
C LEU A 200 -4.96 13.68 23.75
N GLY A 201 -4.90 14.92 23.23
CA GLY A 201 -3.89 15.91 23.61
C GLY A 201 -2.49 15.69 23.03
N LEU A 202 -2.34 14.85 21.99
CA LEU A 202 -1.08 14.57 21.32
C LEU A 202 -0.89 15.51 20.10
N ASN A 203 0.30 16.10 19.95
CA ASN A 203 0.66 16.97 18.82
C ASN A 203 1.55 16.23 17.79
N GLN A 204 1.30 16.43 16.49
CA GLN A 204 2.15 15.92 15.39
C GLN A 204 2.51 16.99 14.36
N THR A 205 3.71 16.84 13.77
CA THR A 205 4.22 17.59 12.60
C THR A 205 3.88 16.86 11.30
N ILE A 206 3.37 17.57 10.29
CA ILE A 206 2.98 17.02 8.98
C ILE A 206 4.16 17.15 8.00
N ASN A 207 4.57 16.05 7.35
CA ASN A 207 5.55 16.06 6.25
C ASN A 207 4.86 16.28 4.90
N ASN A 208 5.46 17.11 4.03
CA ASN A 208 4.99 17.41 2.66
C ASN A 208 5.45 16.31 1.66
N ASN A 209 4.51 15.70 0.93
CA ASN A 209 4.77 14.76 -0.18
C ASN A 209 3.55 14.68 -1.13
N LEU A 210 3.54 13.77 -2.12
CA LEU A 210 2.39 13.57 -3.04
C LEU A 210 1.04 13.35 -2.34
N LEU A 211 1.06 12.93 -1.06
CA LEU A 211 -0.12 12.74 -0.22
C LEU A 211 -0.59 14.06 0.45
N THR A 212 0.04 15.20 0.17
CA THR A 212 -0.30 16.51 0.79
C THR A 212 -0.63 17.62 -0.21
N GLU A 213 -0.62 17.38 -1.52
CA GLU A 213 -1.06 18.39 -2.50
C GLU A 213 -2.59 18.49 -2.54
N GLU A 214 -3.14 19.60 -2.04
CA GLU A 214 -4.59 19.86 -1.98
C GLU A 214 -5.26 19.90 -3.37
N GLU A 215 -4.54 20.31 -4.42
CA GLU A 215 -5.09 20.47 -5.77
C GLU A 215 -5.46 19.14 -6.44
N ARG A 216 -4.90 18.02 -5.97
CA ARG A 216 -5.16 16.67 -6.49
C ARG A 216 -6.21 15.90 -5.68
N LEU A 217 -6.81 16.53 -4.68
CA LEU A 217 -7.94 15.97 -3.94
C LEU A 217 -9.14 15.81 -4.87
N PHE A 218 -9.57 14.58 -5.12
CA PHE A 218 -10.93 14.36 -5.57
C PHE A 218 -11.84 14.81 -4.42
N LYS A 219 -12.56 15.93 -4.58
CA LYS A 219 -13.42 16.53 -3.56
C LYS A 219 -14.66 15.65 -3.33
N LEU A 220 -14.47 14.46 -2.75
CA LEU A 220 -15.53 13.75 -2.06
C LEU A 220 -15.68 14.40 -0.69
N GLN A 221 -16.47 15.46 -0.65
CA GLN A 221 -16.92 15.97 0.64
C GLN A 221 -17.95 14.98 1.19
N MET A 222 -17.55 14.17 2.16
CA MET A 222 -18.53 13.51 3.02
C MET A 222 -19.24 14.60 3.83
N ALA A 223 -20.57 14.65 3.76
CA ALA A 223 -21.37 15.56 4.57
C ALA A 223 -21.12 15.36 6.08
N ASN A 224 -20.77 14.14 6.50
CA ASN A 224 -20.34 13.81 7.86
C ASN A 224 -19.09 12.92 7.81
N LYS A 225 -17.94 13.45 8.25
CA LYS A 225 -16.71 12.67 8.37
C LYS A 225 -16.75 11.82 9.65
N PRO A 226 -16.53 10.49 9.58
CA PRO A 226 -16.54 9.63 10.74
C PRO A 226 -15.27 9.82 11.58
N SER A 227 -15.42 9.87 12.91
CA SER A 227 -14.28 9.86 13.84
C SER A 227 -13.60 8.48 13.85
N LEU A 228 -12.32 8.43 14.26
CA LEU A 228 -11.62 7.15 14.36
C LEU A 228 -12.32 6.23 15.36
N ALA A 229 -12.81 6.77 16.47
CA ALA A 229 -13.56 6.02 17.47
C ALA A 229 -14.84 5.37 16.89
N SER A 230 -15.56 6.07 16.01
CA SER A 230 -16.76 5.51 15.39
C SER A 230 -16.41 4.41 14.38
N LEU A 231 -15.35 4.59 13.59
CA LEU A 231 -14.80 3.56 12.70
C LEU A 231 -14.36 2.32 13.47
N ILE A 232 -13.66 2.50 14.60
CA ILE A 232 -13.24 1.41 15.48
C ILE A 232 -14.44 0.61 15.97
N LYS A 233 -15.44 1.30 16.49
CA LYS A 233 -16.67 0.68 16.99
C LYS A 233 -17.40 -0.10 15.89
N GLN A 234 -17.43 0.42 14.67
CA GLN A 234 -18.05 -0.28 13.54
C GLN A 234 -17.27 -1.53 13.13
N VAL A 235 -15.95 -1.46 13.01
CA VAL A 235 -15.13 -2.65 12.70
C VAL A 235 -15.28 -3.73 13.78
N GLN A 236 -15.32 -3.34 15.06
CA GLN A 236 -15.58 -4.28 16.15
C GLN A 236 -16.97 -4.92 16.06
N ASN A 237 -17.98 -4.16 15.63
CA ASN A 237 -19.31 -4.71 15.41
C ASN A 237 -19.34 -5.68 14.23
N ASP A 238 -18.69 -5.34 13.11
CA ASP A 238 -18.61 -6.20 11.93
C ASP A 238 -17.89 -7.53 12.27
N ASP A 239 -16.79 -7.47 13.03
CA ASP A 239 -16.05 -8.65 13.51
C ASP A 239 -16.92 -9.52 14.41
N PHE A 240 -17.69 -8.90 15.30
CA PHE A 240 -18.63 -9.59 16.16
C PHE A 240 -19.72 -10.30 15.33
N GLU A 241 -20.35 -9.61 14.38
CA GLU A 241 -21.38 -10.20 13.52
C GLU A 241 -20.85 -11.39 12.72
N GLN A 242 -19.66 -11.25 12.11
CA GLN A 242 -19.01 -12.34 11.38
C GLN A 242 -18.76 -13.56 12.27
N TYR A 243 -18.24 -13.33 13.49
CA TYR A 243 -18.04 -14.43 14.43
C TYR A 243 -19.35 -15.05 14.89
N SER A 244 -20.40 -14.25 15.16
CA SER A 244 -21.73 -14.78 15.50
C SER A 244 -22.31 -15.65 14.38
N PHE A 245 -22.11 -15.29 13.11
CA PHE A 245 -22.47 -16.14 11.98
C PHE A 245 -21.65 -17.43 11.94
N PHE A 246 -20.34 -17.34 12.19
CA PHE A 246 -19.49 -18.52 12.30
C PHE A 246 -19.98 -19.45 13.41
N MET A 247 -20.24 -18.94 14.61
CA MET A 247 -20.75 -19.74 15.72
C MET A 247 -22.10 -20.37 15.40
N LYS A 248 -23.01 -19.64 14.73
CA LYS A 248 -24.27 -20.24 14.26
C LYS A 248 -24.02 -21.42 13.34
N SER A 249 -23.02 -21.34 12.45
CA SER A 249 -22.69 -22.45 11.56
C SER A 249 -22.11 -23.67 12.29
N GLN A 250 -21.44 -23.47 13.43
CA GLN A 250 -20.84 -24.55 14.22
C GLN A 250 -21.78 -25.13 15.27
N THR A 251 -22.60 -24.30 15.91
CA THR A 251 -23.39 -24.66 17.10
C THR A 251 -24.90 -24.56 16.89
N GLY A 252 -25.36 -24.08 15.72
CA GLY A 252 -26.77 -23.83 15.43
C GLY A 252 -27.36 -22.59 16.10
N MET A 253 -26.59 -21.89 16.95
CA MET A 253 -27.06 -20.74 17.73
C MET A 253 -26.33 -19.46 17.35
N ILE A 254 -27.06 -18.36 17.21
CA ILE A 254 -26.47 -17.03 17.07
C ILE A 254 -25.99 -16.58 18.44
N TRP A 255 -24.70 -16.30 18.54
CA TRP A 255 -24.14 -15.73 19.76
C TRP A 255 -24.40 -14.22 19.80
N THR A 256 -24.86 -13.73 20.95
CA THR A 256 -25.03 -12.30 21.24
C THR A 256 -23.75 -11.69 21.82
N LYS A 257 -23.68 -10.36 21.90
CA LYS A 257 -22.53 -9.67 22.52
C LYS A 257 -22.34 -10.09 23.98
N ASN A 258 -23.44 -10.36 24.67
CA ASN A 258 -23.40 -10.80 26.05
C ASN A 258 -22.84 -12.22 26.17
N ASP A 259 -23.15 -13.10 25.23
CA ASP A 259 -22.59 -14.46 25.16
C ASP A 259 -21.08 -14.42 24.93
N HIS A 260 -20.59 -13.47 24.10
CA HIS A 260 -19.15 -13.23 23.95
C HIS A 260 -18.47 -12.76 25.21
N GLN A 261 -19.05 -11.75 25.88
CA GLN A 261 -18.48 -11.24 27.13
C GLN A 261 -18.46 -12.32 28.21
N THR A 262 -19.50 -13.15 28.26
CA THR A 262 -19.60 -14.30 29.15
C THR A 262 -18.55 -15.37 28.81
N GLY A 263 -18.37 -15.70 27.53
CA GLY A 263 -17.34 -16.63 27.07
C GLY A 263 -15.91 -16.14 27.34
N LEU A 264 -15.60 -14.88 27.04
CA LEU A 264 -14.30 -14.25 27.31
C LEU A 264 -13.98 -14.16 28.80
N SER A 265 -14.97 -13.85 29.62
CA SER A 265 -14.79 -13.83 31.07
C SER A 265 -14.62 -15.23 31.64
N PHE A 266 -15.31 -16.23 31.08
CA PHE A 266 -15.11 -17.64 31.41
C PHE A 266 -13.71 -18.14 31.04
N THR A 267 -13.22 -17.89 29.82
CA THR A 267 -11.87 -18.29 29.40
C THR A 267 -10.78 -17.60 30.20
N LYS A 268 -10.91 -16.28 30.47
CA LYS A 268 -9.98 -15.55 31.34
C LYS A 268 -9.97 -16.05 32.77
N ARG A 269 -11.14 -16.36 33.36
CA ARG A 269 -11.23 -16.89 34.73
C ARG A 269 -10.62 -18.29 34.84
N ASN A 270 -10.67 -19.07 33.77
CA ASN A 270 -10.23 -20.47 33.76
C ASN A 270 -8.87 -20.69 33.09
N ASN A 271 -8.11 -19.63 32.73
CA ASN A 271 -6.83 -19.72 32.00
C ASN A 271 -6.87 -20.61 30.74
N LEU A 272 -8.02 -20.69 30.09
CA LEU A 272 -8.15 -21.45 28.85
C LEU A 272 -7.65 -20.55 27.71
N MET A 273 -6.45 -20.84 27.18
CA MET A 273 -5.96 -20.19 25.95
C MET A 273 -6.67 -20.77 24.73
N PHE A 274 -7.15 -19.88 23.87
CA PHE A 274 -7.40 -20.12 22.45
C PHE A 274 -6.46 -19.24 21.63
#